data_AF-A0A3B8Z6H7-F1
#
_entry.id   AF-A0A3B8Z6H7-F1
#
_cell.length_a   1.000
_cell.length_b   1.000
_cell.length_c   1.000
_cell.angle_alpha   90.00
_cell.angle_beta   90.00
_cell.angle_gamma   90.00
#
_symmetry.space_group_name_H-M   'P 1'
#
loop_
_entity.id
_entity.type
_entity.pdbx_description
1 polymer ?
#
loop_
_entity_poly.entity_id
_entity_poly.type
_entity_poly.pdbx_seq_one_letter_code
_entity_poly.pdbx_strand_id
1 'polypeptide(L)'
;LIAKHVILASGSVPVDLTPTPIDQETIVDSTGALEFQEVPSHLGIVGAGIIGLELGSVWARLGAEVTILEALDEFLPDVDRQIAKEAKKLFIKQGLDIKLG
;
A
#
# COMPACT_ATOMS: atom_id res chain seq x y z
N LEU A 1 -33.17 -17.87 9.80
CA LEU A 1 -33.74 -16.50 9.85
C LEU A 1 -34.64 -16.32 8.63
N ILE A 2 -35.75 -15.58 8.74
CA ILE A 2 -36.64 -15.24 7.60
C ILE A 2 -36.80 -13.72 7.61
N ALA A 3 -36.59 -13.06 6.47
CA ALA A 3 -36.70 -11.61 6.34
C ALA A 3 -37.48 -11.21 5.09
N LYS A 4 -38.24 -10.12 5.17
CA LYS A 4 -39.00 -9.56 4.05
C LYS A 4 -38.11 -8.87 3.01
N HIS A 5 -37.02 -8.25 3.47
CA HIS A 5 -36.01 -7.61 2.63
C HIS A 5 -34.62 -7.94 3.19
N VAL A 6 -33.63 -8.02 2.30
CA VAL A 6 -32.23 -8.26 2.63
C VAL A 6 -31.39 -7.20 1.92
N ILE A 7 -30.44 -6.60 2.63
CA ILE A 7 -29.44 -5.69 2.08
C ILE A 7 -28.08 -6.38 2.20
N LEU A 8 -27.38 -6.51 1.07
CA LEU A 8 -26.02 -7.03 1.03
C LEU A 8 -25.04 -5.85 1.16
N ALA A 9 -24.26 -5.84 2.24
CA ALA A 9 -23.29 -4.79 2.56
C ALA A 9 -22.04 -5.40 3.21
N SER A 10 -21.47 -6.43 2.59
CA SER A 10 -20.37 -7.24 3.16
C SER A 10 -18.99 -6.57 3.14
N GLY A 11 -18.85 -5.42 2.46
CA GLY A 11 -17.56 -4.75 2.30
C GLY A 11 -16.60 -5.47 1.35
N SER A 12 -15.31 -5.25 1.56
CA SER A 12 -14.20 -5.81 0.77
C SER A 12 -13.10 -6.37 1.67
N VAL A 13 -12.17 -7.11 1.08
CA VAL A 13 -10.98 -7.67 1.74
C VAL A 13 -9.73 -7.38 0.91
N PRO A 14 -8.52 -7.36 1.51
CA PRO A 14 -7.27 -7.26 0.77
C PRO A 14 -7.13 -8.37 -0.28
N VAL A 15 -6.43 -8.05 -1.38
CA VAL A 15 -6.12 -9.04 -2.42
C VAL A 15 -4.99 -9.94 -1.93
N ASP A 16 -5.17 -11.26 -2.09
CA ASP A 16 -4.13 -12.24 -1.81
C ASP A 16 -3.24 -12.44 -3.04
N LEU A 17 -1.92 -12.34 -2.85
CA LEU A 17 -0.92 -12.55 -3.89
C LEU A 17 -0.33 -13.95 -3.70
N THR A 18 -0.70 -14.89 -4.56
CA THR A 18 -0.28 -16.30 -4.48
C THR A 18 1.21 -16.56 -4.19
N PRO A 19 2.20 -15.85 -4.79
CA PRO A 19 3.62 -16.10 -4.48
C PRO A 19 4.06 -15.58 -3.10
N THR A 20 3.27 -14.75 -2.45
CA THR A 20 3.56 -14.09 -1.17
C THR A 20 2.34 -14.21 -0.23
N PRO A 21 2.01 -15.42 0.24
CA PRO A 21 0.90 -15.61 1.16
C PRO A 21 1.14 -14.82 2.45
N ILE A 22 0.08 -14.17 2.94
CA ILE A 22 0.13 -13.35 4.15
C ILE A 22 0.28 -14.27 5.38
N ASP A 23 1.28 -13.99 6.21
CA ASP A 23 1.54 -14.71 7.48
C ASP A 23 1.29 -13.85 8.73
N GLN A 24 1.05 -12.55 8.56
CA GLN A 24 0.88 -11.55 9.63
C GLN A 24 2.10 -11.39 10.57
N GLU A 25 3.27 -11.86 10.14
CA GLU A 25 4.54 -11.70 10.87
C GLU A 25 5.57 -10.96 10.02
N THR A 26 5.86 -11.46 8.82
CA THR A 26 6.80 -10.86 7.86
C THR A 26 6.10 -10.33 6.62
N ILE A 27 5.11 -11.08 6.11
CA ILE A 27 4.27 -10.68 4.98
C ILE A 27 2.90 -10.33 5.57
N VAL A 28 2.60 -9.03 5.57
CA VAL A 28 1.38 -8.47 6.16
C VAL A 28 0.54 -7.76 5.13
N ASP A 29 -0.76 -7.66 5.40
CA ASP A 29 -1.64 -6.72 4.69
C ASP A 29 -1.60 -5.32 5.35
N SER A 30 -2.48 -4.43 4.89
CA SER A 30 -2.61 -3.09 5.46
C SER A 30 -2.99 -3.08 6.94
N THR A 31 -3.67 -4.13 7.43
CA THR A 31 -4.06 -4.24 8.84
C THR A 31 -2.82 -4.57 9.68
N GLY A 32 -2.06 -5.60 9.30
CA GLY A 32 -0.83 -5.94 10.01
C GLY A 32 0.22 -4.82 9.96
N ALA A 33 0.30 -4.11 8.83
CA ALA A 33 1.20 -2.96 8.66
C ALA A 33 0.87 -1.76 9.56
N LEU A 34 -0.33 -1.69 10.15
CA LEU A 34 -0.69 -0.68 11.15
C LEU A 34 -0.31 -1.10 12.58
N GLU A 35 -0.03 -2.39 12.79
CA GLU A 35 0.17 -3.00 14.10
C GLU A 35 1.64 -3.33 14.42
N PHE A 36 2.58 -2.91 13.56
CA PHE A 36 4.00 -3.08 13.84
C PHE A 36 4.38 -2.46 15.19
N GLN A 37 5.09 -3.24 16.01
CA GLN A 37 5.49 -2.82 17.35
C GLN A 37 6.80 -2.02 17.36
N GLU A 38 7.54 -2.05 16.25
CA GLU A 38 8.78 -1.32 16.05
C GLU A 38 8.89 -0.81 14.61
N VAL A 39 9.70 0.22 14.40
CA VAL A 39 9.97 0.73 13.05
C VAL A 39 10.87 -0.27 12.34
N PRO A 40 10.44 -0.85 11.20
CA PRO A 40 11.29 -1.78 10.46
C PRO A 40 12.50 -1.04 9.89
N SER A 41 13.66 -1.70 9.84
CA SER A 41 14.84 -1.13 9.19
C SER A 41 14.60 -0.90 7.69
N HIS A 42 13.91 -1.84 7.05
CA HIS A 42 13.49 -1.76 5.66
C HIS A 42 12.08 -2.32 5.49
N LEU A 43 11.23 -1.61 4.73
CA LEU A 43 9.86 -1.98 4.42
C LEU A 43 9.66 -2.06 2.90
N GLY A 44 9.35 -3.26 2.42
CA GLY A 44 8.91 -3.49 1.05
C GLY A 44 7.38 -3.39 0.94
N ILE A 45 6.88 -2.65 -0.05
CA ILE A 45 5.46 -2.50 -0.34
C ILE A 45 5.20 -2.95 -1.77
N VAL A 46 4.20 -3.82 -1.96
CA VAL A 46 3.72 -4.23 -3.28
C VAL A 46 2.46 -3.45 -3.62
N GLY A 47 2.54 -2.64 -4.68
CA GLY A 47 1.51 -1.71 -5.15
C GLY A 47 1.78 -0.26 -4.74
N ALA A 48 1.90 0.63 -5.72
CA ALA A 48 2.00 2.08 -5.55
C ALA A 48 0.63 2.78 -5.60
N GLY A 49 -0.41 2.09 -5.12
CA GLY A 49 -1.74 2.64 -4.91
C GLY A 49 -1.82 3.48 -3.63
N ILE A 50 -3.02 4.00 -3.35
CA ILE A 50 -3.27 4.93 -2.24
C ILE A 50 -2.80 4.36 -0.89
N ILE A 51 -3.20 3.13 -0.53
CA ILE A 51 -2.85 2.51 0.75
C ILE A 51 -1.33 2.32 0.88
N GLY A 52 -0.67 1.83 -0.18
CA GLY A 52 0.78 1.62 -0.18
C GLY A 52 1.57 2.93 0.01
N LEU A 53 1.13 4.01 -0.64
CA LEU A 53 1.73 5.32 -0.48
C LEU A 53 1.49 5.94 0.90
N GLU A 54 0.30 5.78 1.46
CA GLU A 54 -0.04 6.26 2.80
C GLU A 54 0.81 5.57 3.87
N LEU A 55 0.81 4.24 3.90
CA LEU A 55 1.57 3.46 4.88
C LEU A 55 3.08 3.58 4.66
N GLY A 56 3.54 3.57 3.41
CA GLY A 56 4.95 3.83 3.09
C GLY A 56 5.40 5.19 3.60
N SER A 57 4.56 6.22 3.47
CA SER A 57 4.85 7.55 4.01
C SER A 57 4.91 7.57 5.53
N VAL A 58 4.02 6.85 6.22
CA VAL A 58 4.03 6.75 7.70
C VAL A 58 5.36 6.15 8.16
N TRP A 59 5.73 4.99 7.65
CA TRP A 59 6.92 4.26 8.10
C TRP A 59 8.23 4.92 7.68
N ALA A 60 8.29 5.50 6.48
CA ALA A 60 9.46 6.27 6.04
C ALA A 60 9.74 7.47 6.96
N ARG A 61 8.68 8.19 7.39
CA ARG A 61 8.81 9.33 8.32
C ARG A 61 9.25 8.92 9.72
N LEU A 62 8.98 7.68 10.12
CA LEU A 62 9.42 7.10 11.38
C LEU A 62 10.86 6.53 11.32
N GLY A 63 11.45 6.46 10.13
CA GLY A 63 12.86 6.10 9.92
C GLY A 63 13.10 4.82 9.12
N ALA A 64 12.05 4.15 8.63
CA ALA A 64 12.22 2.99 7.77
C ALA A 64 12.78 3.38 6.39
N GLU A 65 13.66 2.59 5.82
CA GLU A 65 13.91 2.63 4.38
C GLU A 65 12.71 1.97 3.67
N VAL A 66 12.11 2.63 2.69
CA VAL A 66 10.88 2.13 2.04
C VAL A 66 11.08 1.99 0.54
N THR A 67 10.85 0.77 0.04
CA THR A 67 10.79 0.47 -1.40
C THR A 67 9.38 0.05 -1.78
N ILE A 68 8.83 0.68 -2.82
CA ILE A 68 7.51 0.39 -3.37
C ILE A 68 7.67 -0.19 -4.77
N LEU A 69 7.12 -1.38 -4.99
CA LEU A 69 7.13 -2.10 -6.26
C LEU A 69 5.74 -2.06 -6.89
N GLU A 70 5.62 -1.49 -8.08
CA GLU A 70 4.37 -1.37 -8.83
C GLU A 70 4.50 -2.01 -10.20
N ALA A 71 3.61 -2.96 -10.50
CA ALA A 71 3.65 -3.69 -11.76
C ALA A 71 3.21 -2.85 -12.95
N LEU A 72 2.44 -1.79 -12.71
CA LEU A 72 2.02 -0.86 -13.77
C LEU A 72 3.16 0.09 -14.17
N ASP A 73 3.23 0.39 -15.47
CA ASP A 73 4.22 1.34 -16.03
C ASP A 73 3.96 2.79 -15.60
N GLU A 74 2.71 3.10 -15.23
CA GLU A 74 2.26 4.45 -14.88
C GLU A 74 2.00 4.58 -13.37
N PHE A 75 2.46 5.69 -12.79
CA PHE A 75 2.22 6.00 -11.39
C PHE A 75 0.86 6.66 -11.20
N LEU A 76 0.02 6.09 -10.32
CA LEU A 76 -1.34 6.56 -10.04
C LEU A 76 -2.14 6.86 -11.34
N PRO A 77 -2.36 5.86 -12.21
CA PRO A 77 -2.94 6.07 -13.54
C PRO A 77 -4.38 6.63 -13.50
N ASP A 78 -5.11 6.39 -12.41
CA ASP A 78 -6.47 6.91 -12.20
C ASP A 78 -6.51 8.36 -11.68
N VAL A 79 -5.35 8.93 -11.34
CA VAL A 79 -5.22 10.32 -10.88
C VAL A 79 -4.84 11.21 -12.06
N ASP A 80 -5.30 12.48 -12.03
CA ASP A 80 -4.88 13.47 -13.03
C ASP A 80 -3.35 13.45 -13.23
N ARG A 81 -2.93 13.42 -14.50
CA ARG A 81 -1.53 13.20 -14.87
C ARG A 81 -0.58 14.26 -14.29
N GLN A 82 -1.02 15.51 -14.17
CA GLN A 82 -0.20 16.57 -13.60
C GLN A 82 -0.06 16.38 -12.09
N ILE A 83 -1.15 16.03 -11.40
CA ILE A 83 -1.16 15.72 -9.97
C ILE A 83 -0.29 14.50 -9.68
N ALA A 84 -0.46 13.40 -10.41
CA ALA A 84 0.32 12.17 -10.24
C ALA A 84 1.83 12.42 -10.41
N LYS A 85 2.21 13.21 -11.41
CA LYS A 85 3.61 13.59 -11.65
C LYS A 85 4.21 14.39 -10.50
N GLU A 86 3.51 15.42 -10.01
CA GLU A 86 4.01 16.22 -8.89
C GLU A 86 4.02 15.41 -7.59
N ALA A 87 3.01 14.57 -7.35
CA ALA A 87 2.97 13.67 -6.20
C ALA A 87 4.16 12.70 -6.20
N LYS A 88 4.45 12.03 -7.33
CA LYS A 88 5.60 11.11 -7.47
C LYS A 88 6.91 11.81 -7.09
N LYS A 89 7.12 13.03 -7.60
CA LYS A 89 8.30 13.84 -7.29
C LYS A 89 8.42 14.16 -5.80
N LEU A 90 7.30 14.48 -5.15
CA LEU A 90 7.28 14.77 -3.71
C LEU A 90 7.56 13.53 -2.86
N PHE A 91 7.00 12.37 -3.22
CA PHE A 91 7.25 11.10 -2.53
C PHE A 91 8.70 10.65 -2.65
N ILE A 92 9.30 10.72 -3.85
CA ILE A 92 10.72 10.41 -4.05
C ILE A 92 11.60 11.36 -3.24
N LYS A 93 11.28 12.67 -3.22
CA LYS A 93 12.01 13.65 -2.40
C LYS A 93 11.93 13.35 -0.90
N GLN A 94 10.85 12.70 -0.44
CA GLN A 94 10.67 12.27 0.95
C GLN A 94 11.40 10.94 1.26
N GLY A 95 12.03 10.31 0.26
CA GLY A 95 12.82 9.09 0.45
C GLY A 95 12.11 7.79 0.10
N LEU A 96 10.92 7.83 -0.52
CA LEU A 96 10.27 6.62 -1.03
C LEU A 96 10.93 6.19 -2.35
N ASP A 97 11.48 4.97 -2.39
CA ASP A 97 12.02 4.36 -3.62
C ASP A 97 10.89 3.67 -4.40
N ILE A 98 10.31 4.36 -5.39
CA ILE A 98 9.17 3.86 -6.16
C ILE A 98 9.64 3.30 -7.50
N LYS A 99 9.49 1.98 -7.68
CA LYS A 99 9.84 1.24 -8.90
C LYS A 99 8.56 0.86 -9.63
N LEU A 100 8.49 1.24 -10.90
CA LEU A 100 7.40 0.92 -11.81
C LEU A 100 7.88 -0.13 -12.82
N GLY A 101 6.95 -0.98 -13.29
CA GLY A 101 7.22 -2.08 -14.23
C GLY A 101 7.89 -3.29 -13.58
#